data_AF-A0A537XFB4-F1
#
_entry.id   AF-A0A537XFB4-F1
#
_cell.length_a   1.000
_cell.length_b   1.000
_cell.length_c   1.000
_cell.angle_alpha   90.00
_cell.angle_beta   90.00
_cell.angle_gamma   90.00
#
_symmetry.space_group_name_H-M   'P 1'
#
loop_
_entity.id
_entity.type
_entity.pdbx_description
1 polymer ?
#
loop_
_entity_poly.entity_id
_entity_poly.type
_entity_poly.pdbx_seq_one_letter_code
_entity_poly.pdbx_strand_id
1 'polypeptide(L)'
;MRVRLHRLAQRTARPGPVRRGHAPDRPARTEEHRLPLPAAEETSDPGDNPGPPRAAPAAIDTPERRARASGGPQDQALYSCSCGYLFDAQVSTSVHCPHCGDTQAW
;
A
#
# COMPACT_ATOMS: atom_id res chain seq x y z
N MET A 1 -45.64 -17.23 6.69
CA MET A 1 -44.73 -18.03 7.55
C MET A 1 -44.21 -17.11 8.66
N ARG A 2 -44.39 -17.48 9.94
CA ARG A 2 -43.95 -16.66 11.09
C ARG A 2 -42.71 -17.32 11.70
N VAL A 3 -41.55 -16.66 11.60
CA VAL A 3 -40.29 -17.15 12.17
C VAL A 3 -40.06 -16.46 13.52
N ARG A 4 -40.01 -17.25 14.61
CA ARG A 4 -39.59 -16.78 15.93
C ARG A 4 -38.06 -16.64 15.93
N LEU A 5 -37.56 -15.43 16.13
CA LEU A 5 -36.15 -15.19 16.44
C LEU A 5 -35.94 -15.34 17.95
N HIS A 6 -35.24 -16.39 18.38
CA HIS A 6 -34.75 -16.51 19.74
C HIS A 6 -33.45 -15.70 19.90
N ARG A 7 -33.52 -14.67 20.74
CA ARG A 7 -32.39 -13.77 21.08
C ARG A 7 -31.51 -14.46 22.12
N LEU A 8 -30.36 -15.00 21.73
CA LEU A 8 -29.32 -15.41 22.67
C LEU A 8 -28.33 -14.27 22.84
N ALA A 9 -28.45 -13.58 23.98
CA ALA A 9 -27.46 -12.65 24.48
C ALA A 9 -26.17 -13.42 24.81
N GLN A 10 -25.05 -13.02 24.23
CA GLN A 10 -23.74 -13.54 24.62
C GLN A 10 -22.85 -12.37 25.07
N ARG A 11 -22.66 -12.34 26.39
CA ARG A 11 -21.71 -11.49 27.12
C ARG A 11 -20.39 -12.26 27.22
N THR A 12 -19.31 -11.74 26.66
CA THR A 12 -17.90 -12.05 27.01
C THR A 12 -17.02 -11.02 26.29
N ALA A 13 -15.90 -10.50 26.75
CA ALA A 13 -15.20 -10.37 28.03
C ALA A 13 -14.18 -9.22 27.80
N ARG A 14 -13.82 -8.44 28.82
CA ARG A 14 -12.87 -7.32 28.65
C ARG A 14 -11.42 -7.84 28.49
N PRO A 15 -10.64 -7.38 27.51
CA PRO A 15 -9.20 -7.65 27.46
C PRO A 15 -8.45 -6.80 28.50
N GLY A 16 -7.57 -7.45 29.27
CA GLY A 16 -6.69 -6.80 30.26
C GLY A 16 -5.49 -6.08 29.63
N PRO A 17 -4.72 -5.31 30.42
CA PRO A 17 -3.67 -4.44 29.91
C PRO A 17 -2.38 -5.19 29.54
N VAL A 18 -1.78 -4.80 28.41
CA VAL A 18 -0.51 -5.32 27.89
C VAL A 18 0.67 -4.57 28.53
N ARG A 19 1.63 -5.31 29.11
CA ARG A 19 2.87 -4.77 29.70
C ARG A 19 3.83 -4.33 28.58
N ARG A 20 4.30 -3.08 28.60
CA ARG A 20 5.36 -2.57 27.73
C ARG A 20 6.74 -3.01 28.25
N GLY A 21 7.44 -3.85 27.48
CA GLY A 21 8.86 -4.11 27.68
C GLY A 21 9.71 -2.91 27.27
N HIS A 22 10.73 -2.60 28.07
CA HIS A 22 11.75 -1.58 27.78
C HIS A 22 12.73 -2.09 26.73
N ALA A 23 13.05 -1.27 25.73
CA ALA A 23 14.09 -1.54 24.75
C ALA A 23 15.47 -1.18 25.35
N PRO A 24 16.51 -2.00 25.14
CA PRO A 24 17.86 -1.63 25.53
C PRO A 24 18.48 -0.62 24.53
N ASP A 25 19.30 0.23 25.14
CA ASP A 25 20.08 1.34 24.60
C ASP A 25 20.95 0.92 23.40
N ARG A 26 20.82 1.64 22.28
CA ARG A 26 21.66 1.45 21.08
C ARG A 26 22.74 2.54 21.09
N PRO A 27 24.03 2.22 21.26
CA PRO A 27 25.07 3.24 21.25
C PRO A 27 25.19 3.86 19.86
N ALA A 28 25.21 5.19 19.83
CA ALA A 28 25.39 6.00 18.65
C ALA A 28 26.80 5.79 18.06
N ARG A 29 26.78 5.62 16.74
CA ARG A 29 27.90 5.35 15.84
C ARG A 29 28.85 6.56 15.83
N THR A 30 30.14 6.27 15.90
CA THR A 30 31.26 7.20 15.78
C THR A 30 31.08 8.17 14.60
N GLU A 31 31.18 9.46 14.92
CA GLU A 31 31.12 10.60 14.01
C GLU A 31 32.35 10.59 13.10
N GLU A 32 32.17 10.23 11.83
CA GLU A 32 33.23 10.25 10.83
C GLU A 32 33.47 11.68 10.34
N HIS A 33 34.72 12.11 10.55
CA HIS A 33 35.42 13.27 10.01
C HIS A 33 34.94 13.67 8.61
N ARG A 34 34.12 14.72 8.53
CA ARG A 34 33.79 15.40 7.28
C ARG A 34 34.86 16.45 6.99
N LEU A 35 35.83 16.11 6.16
CA LEU A 35 36.74 17.11 5.58
C LEU A 35 35.95 18.05 4.65
N PRO A 36 36.23 19.37 4.67
CA PRO A 36 35.61 20.32 3.75
C PRO A 36 36.20 20.15 2.34
N LEU A 37 35.32 19.98 1.35
CA LEU A 37 35.70 20.03 -0.07
C LEU A 37 35.94 21.49 -0.49
N PRO A 38 36.96 21.78 -1.31
CA PRO A 38 37.20 23.13 -1.82
C PRO A 38 36.08 23.57 -2.80
N ALA A 39 35.84 24.88 -2.80
CA ALA A 39 34.80 25.57 -3.54
C ALA A 39 34.80 25.22 -5.03
N ALA A 40 33.60 25.00 -5.56
CA ALA A 40 33.36 24.80 -6.98
C ALA A 40 33.78 26.05 -7.76
N GLU A 41 34.79 25.90 -8.62
CA GLU A 41 35.05 26.88 -9.66
C GLU A 41 34.02 26.68 -10.77
N GLU A 42 33.20 27.71 -10.90
CA GLU A 42 32.12 27.87 -11.87
C GLU A 42 32.70 28.02 -13.28
N THR A 43 32.98 26.89 -13.94
CA THR A 43 33.19 26.90 -15.38
C THR A 43 31.84 27.11 -16.05
N SER A 44 31.59 28.35 -16.45
CA SER A 44 30.49 28.69 -17.36
C SER A 44 30.66 27.91 -18.66
N ASP A 45 29.73 27.01 -18.97
CA ASP A 45 29.65 26.28 -20.24
C ASP A 45 28.68 27.01 -21.20
N PRO A 46 29.16 27.67 -22.26
CA PRO A 46 28.29 28.22 -23.28
C PRO A 46 28.04 27.14 -24.34
N GLY A 47 27.02 26.32 -24.12
CA GLY A 47 26.77 25.20 -25.03
C GLY A 47 25.44 24.47 -24.90
N ASP A 48 24.39 25.05 -24.32
CA ASP A 48 23.05 24.44 -24.29
C ASP A 48 22.37 24.58 -25.67
N ASN A 49 22.78 23.73 -26.61
CA ASN A 49 21.92 23.36 -27.73
C ASN A 49 21.62 21.87 -27.57
N PRO A 50 20.49 21.50 -26.94
CA PRO A 50 20.08 20.12 -26.91
C PRO A 50 19.73 19.72 -28.33
N GLY A 51 20.70 19.11 -29.02
CA GLY A 51 20.46 18.44 -30.29
C GLY A 51 19.24 17.50 -30.15
N PRO A 52 18.52 17.24 -31.24
CA PRO A 52 17.30 16.45 -31.20
C PRO A 52 17.58 15.14 -30.44
N PRO A 53 16.70 14.73 -29.50
CA PRO A 53 16.96 13.57 -28.67
C PRO A 53 17.27 12.40 -29.60
N ARG A 54 18.51 11.92 -29.54
CA ARG A 54 18.94 10.75 -30.29
C ARG A 54 17.91 9.66 -30.00
N ALA A 55 17.15 9.27 -31.03
CA ALA A 55 16.05 8.34 -30.88
C ALA A 55 16.56 7.11 -30.12
N ALA A 56 16.09 6.94 -28.88
CA ALA A 56 16.39 5.76 -28.12
C ALA A 56 15.97 4.56 -28.98
N PRO A 57 16.76 3.47 -29.03
CA PRO A 57 16.35 2.29 -29.78
C PRO A 57 14.96 1.89 -29.29
N ALA A 58 14.03 1.74 -30.23
CA ALA A 58 12.66 1.36 -29.93
C ALA A 58 12.71 0.09 -29.07
N ALA A 59 12.40 0.24 -27.77
CA ALA A 59 12.53 -0.84 -26.82
C ALA A 59 11.64 -1.98 -27.31
N ILE A 60 12.25 -3.11 -27.67
CA ILE A 60 11.53 -4.27 -28.19
C ILE A 60 10.47 -4.65 -27.15
N ASP A 61 9.21 -4.67 -27.57
CA ASP A 61 8.09 -5.01 -26.71
C ASP A 61 8.03 -6.52 -26.50
N THR A 62 8.94 -7.01 -25.65
CA THR A 62 9.00 -8.42 -25.31
C THR A 62 7.80 -8.80 -24.43
N PRO A 63 7.31 -10.04 -24.51
CA PRO A 63 6.24 -10.51 -23.63
C PRO A 63 6.58 -10.33 -22.15
N GLU A 64 7.85 -10.45 -21.75
CA GLU A 64 8.30 -10.21 -20.37
C GLU A 64 8.19 -8.74 -19.97
N ARG A 65 8.41 -7.80 -20.92
CA ARG A 65 8.22 -6.37 -20.67
C ARG A 65 6.74 -6.05 -20.48
N ARG A 66 5.87 -6.60 -21.34
CA ARG A 66 4.41 -6.48 -21.20
C ARG A 66 3.92 -7.05 -19.87
N ALA A 67 4.37 -8.23 -19.48
CA ALA A 67 3.99 -8.87 -18.22
C ALA A 67 4.40 -8.03 -16.99
N ARG A 68 5.58 -7.41 -17.01
CA ARG A 68 5.99 -6.49 -15.93
C ARG A 68 5.20 -5.18 -15.95
N ALA A 69 4.88 -4.66 -17.14
CA ALA A 69 4.11 -3.43 -17.29
C ALA A 69 2.62 -3.61 -16.92
N SER A 70 2.07 -4.84 -17.01
CA SER A 70 0.66 -5.11 -16.72
C SER A 70 0.28 -5.03 -15.24
N GLY A 71 1.21 -4.76 -14.32
CA GLY A 71 0.88 -4.39 -12.93
C GLY A 71 0.37 -5.52 -12.03
N GLY A 72 0.32 -6.77 -12.52
CA GLY A 72 -0.13 -7.92 -11.74
C GLY A 72 -1.66 -8.01 -11.58
N PRO A 73 -2.16 -9.10 -10.98
CA PRO A 73 -3.58 -9.25 -10.70
C PRO A 73 -4.07 -8.19 -9.71
N GLN A 74 -5.23 -7.59 -9.97
CA GLN A 74 -5.89 -6.67 -9.06
C GLN A 74 -6.84 -7.45 -8.15
N ASP A 75 -6.53 -7.54 -6.86
CA ASP A 75 -7.35 -8.24 -5.86
C ASP A 75 -8.57 -7.41 -5.42
N GLN A 76 -9.39 -6.98 -6.37
CA GLN A 76 -10.64 -6.24 -6.12
C GLN A 76 -11.84 -7.03 -6.63
N ALA A 77 -12.95 -6.99 -5.88
CA ALA A 77 -14.20 -7.63 -6.26
C ALA A 77 -15.40 -6.73 -5.94
N LEU A 78 -16.45 -6.88 -6.75
CA LEU A 78 -17.74 -6.24 -6.54
C LEU A 78 -18.59 -7.11 -5.61
N TYR A 79 -18.97 -6.56 -4.46
CA TYR A 79 -19.80 -7.22 -3.46
C TYR A 79 -21.24 -6.70 -3.52
N SER A 80 -22.22 -7.59 -3.35
CA SER A 80 -23.64 -7.25 -3.23
C SER A 80 -24.14 -7.50 -1.81
N CYS A 81 -24.43 -6.45 -1.05
CA CYS A 81 -24.97 -6.60 0.30
C CYS A 81 -26.47 -6.95 0.26
N SER A 82 -26.96 -7.66 1.28
CA SER A 82 -28.39 -7.95 1.47
C SER A 82 -29.26 -6.68 1.62
N CYS A 83 -28.67 -5.54 2.00
CA CYS A 83 -29.34 -4.25 2.00
C CYS A 83 -29.57 -3.66 0.59
N GLY A 84 -29.05 -4.31 -0.47
CA GLY A 84 -29.16 -3.89 -1.86
C GLY A 84 -28.02 -3.00 -2.35
N TYR A 85 -27.03 -2.68 -1.50
CA TYR A 85 -25.87 -1.87 -1.90
C TYR A 85 -24.80 -2.70 -2.59
N LEU A 86 -24.29 -2.21 -3.72
CA LEU A 86 -23.16 -2.79 -4.45
C LEU A 86 -21.91 -1.93 -4.19
N PHE A 87 -20.78 -2.57 -3.91
CA PHE A 87 -19.53 -1.86 -3.63
C PHE A 87 -18.31 -2.68 -4.00
N ASP A 88 -17.27 -2.00 -4.49
CA ASP A 88 -15.96 -2.61 -4.73
C ASP A 88 -15.15 -2.62 -3.43
N ALA A 89 -14.53 -3.75 -3.13
CA ALA A 89 -13.60 -3.88 -2.03
C ALA A 89 -12.47 -4.87 -2.37
N GLN A 90 -11.40 -4.81 -1.58
CA GLN A 90 -10.33 -5.80 -1.69
C GLN A 90 -10.86 -7.20 -1.35
N VAL A 91 -10.46 -8.20 -2.12
CA VAL A 91 -10.83 -9.60 -1.86
C VAL A 91 -10.27 -10.00 -0.50
N SER A 92 -11.16 -10.24 0.46
CA SER A 92 -10.85 -10.72 1.81
C SER A 92 -11.84 -11.79 2.24
N THR A 93 -11.56 -12.45 3.36
CA THR A 93 -12.46 -13.42 3.99
C THR A 93 -13.65 -12.76 4.70
N SER A 94 -13.57 -11.45 4.99
CA SER A 94 -14.68 -10.67 5.57
C SER A 94 -14.63 -9.21 5.13
N VAL A 95 -15.77 -8.71 4.65
CA VAL A 95 -15.95 -7.33 4.21
C VAL A 95 -17.16 -6.71 4.91
N HIS A 96 -17.11 -5.41 5.18
CA HIS A 96 -18.22 -4.66 5.78
C HIS A 96 -18.88 -3.79 4.72
N CYS A 97 -20.22 -3.79 4.67
CA CYS A 97 -20.95 -2.90 3.80
C CYS A 97 -20.79 -1.44 4.29
N PRO A 98 -20.34 -0.49 3.45
CA PRO A 98 -20.20 0.91 3.86
C PRO A 98 -21.55 1.61 4.06
N HIS A 99 -22.64 1.01 3.59
CA HIS A 99 -23.99 1.57 3.73
C HIS A 99 -24.67 1.16 5.06
N CYS A 100 -24.75 -0.14 5.38
CA CYS A 100 -25.43 -0.62 6.59
C CYS A 100 -24.50 -1.14 7.69
N GLY A 101 -23.21 -1.37 7.40
CA GLY A 101 -22.24 -1.94 8.34
C GLY A 101 -22.27 -3.46 8.46
N ASP A 102 -23.18 -4.16 7.75
CA ASP A 102 -23.26 -5.63 7.82
C ASP A 102 -22.00 -6.30 7.27
N THR A 103 -21.56 -7.36 7.94
CA THR A 103 -20.41 -8.17 7.51
C THR A 103 -20.85 -9.27 6.55
N GLN A 104 -20.14 -9.40 5.43
CA GLN A 104 -20.25 -10.53 4.51
C GLN A 104 -18.98 -11.38 4.60
N ALA A 105 -19.15 -12.69 4.73
CA ALA A 105 -18.09 -13.68 4.80
C ALA A 105 -18.46 -14.89 3.92
N TRP A 106 -17.45 -15.51 3.30
CA TRP A 106 -17.58 -16.67 2.41
C TRP A 106 -16.62 -17.79 2.85
#